data_AF-A0A1W1CKM5-F1
#
_entry.id   AF-A0A1W1CKM5-F1
#
_cell.length_a   1.000
_cell.length_b   1.000
_cell.length_c   1.000
_cell.angle_alpha   90.00
_cell.angle_beta   90.00
_cell.angle_gamma   90.00
#
_symmetry.space_group_name_H-M   'P 1'
#
loop_
_entity.id
_entity.type
_entity.pdbx_description
1 polymer ?
#
loop_
_entity_poly.entity_id
_entity_poly.type
_entity_poly.pdbx_seq_one_letter_code
_entity_poly.pdbx_strand_id
1 'polypeptide(L)'
;MGGQLDLHSEPGEGTTFFFTLDFEEIAALSESAKGAFSSINALVLESSHKTKRQDTYLREYLDFYGVSYTTFKDENELAILQKQVSYDLLFTDYEYATEDELQAYSKMPEELILLTKSYFMRKIDSMALDIFKTIYEPLNSTKLKSVLDSYNNENFKAEKAKKANRKKYNAESSKFDANVLVAEDNIINQKLIKRTLEDLGLHVDIASNGLEAFQKRKDGNYDLIFMDIQMPFLDGTEATKEILEYEADYNQPHVPIIALTANALKGDRERFLRAGLDEYTTKPLVRAEIVTLLNHFLLDHIVDAEETVPANVDAIKEKVQEPVAESQKEVVEEKVVKEQETQEESTKEVTIEEPLKKVEYKADILLAKRTPFETKLFAKILDTLGHSYEIVSTADELKEKLAHNAYKAILFDKDLEKLDLATFTSFVQEQNEQKGIKSALILITNESIPEDTTALSSIDEVVKSVVNRDSLENVIKKFI
;
A
#
# COMPACT_ATOMS: atom_id res chain seq x y z
N MET A 1 2.54 -22.55 19.32
CA MET A 1 2.55 -21.69 20.52
C MET A 1 2.14 -22.44 21.80
N GLY A 2 2.24 -23.77 21.88
CA GLY A 2 1.98 -24.52 23.13
C GLY A 2 0.53 -24.53 23.66
N GLY A 3 -0.39 -23.80 23.04
CA GLY A 3 -1.77 -23.71 23.47
C GLY A 3 -2.70 -24.86 23.05
N GLN A 4 -3.94 -24.79 23.50
CA GLN A 4 -5.00 -25.77 23.23
C GLN A 4 -5.95 -25.28 22.13
N LEU A 5 -6.45 -26.20 21.32
CA LEU A 5 -7.48 -25.94 20.32
C LEU A 5 -8.67 -26.86 20.60
N ASP A 6 -9.85 -26.28 20.67
CA ASP A 6 -11.10 -26.97 20.98
C ASP A 6 -12.18 -26.55 19.98
N LEU A 7 -13.26 -27.32 19.88
CA LEU A 7 -14.40 -26.97 19.03
C LEU A 7 -15.71 -27.37 19.68
N HIS A 8 -16.71 -26.51 19.50
CA HIS A 8 -18.08 -26.81 19.82
C HIS A 8 -18.89 -26.81 18.52
N SER A 9 -19.53 -27.93 18.19
CA SER A 9 -20.34 -28.06 16.98
C SER A 9 -21.69 -28.65 17.29
N GLU A 10 -22.75 -27.96 16.86
CA GLU A 10 -24.12 -28.45 16.93
C GLU A 10 -24.70 -28.57 15.51
N PRO A 11 -25.17 -29.76 15.10
CA PRO A 11 -25.74 -29.96 13.77
C PRO A 11 -26.91 -29.01 13.51
N GLY A 12 -26.78 -28.18 12.47
CA GLY A 12 -27.80 -27.19 12.10
C GLY A 12 -27.66 -25.82 12.75
N GLU A 13 -26.86 -25.68 13.82
CA GLU A 13 -26.61 -24.40 14.50
C GLU A 13 -25.21 -23.82 14.20
N GLY A 14 -24.26 -24.68 13.84
CA GLY A 14 -22.94 -24.30 13.36
C GLY A 14 -21.80 -24.87 14.20
N THR A 15 -20.57 -24.39 13.92
CA THR A 15 -19.35 -24.81 14.61
C THR A 15 -18.58 -23.58 15.06
N THR A 16 -18.17 -23.57 16.33
CA THR A 16 -17.29 -22.56 16.91
C THR A 16 -15.97 -23.22 17.29
N PHE A 17 -14.85 -22.64 16.85
CA PHE A 17 -13.51 -23.10 17.20
C PHE A 17 -12.94 -22.17 18.27
N PHE A 18 -12.35 -22.75 19.30
CA PHE A 18 -11.66 -22.04 20.36
C PHE A 18 -10.17 -22.37 20.27
N PHE A 19 -9.33 -21.38 20.49
CA PHE A 19 -7.92 -21.63 20.74
C PHE A 19 -7.50 -20.80 21.95
N THR A 20 -6.76 -21.44 22.85
CA THR A 20 -6.25 -20.83 24.08
C THR A 20 -4.75 -20.80 23.96
N LEU A 21 -4.16 -19.61 24.07
CA LEU A 21 -2.71 -19.40 24.01
C LEU A 21 -2.28 -18.68 25.28
N ASP A 22 -1.21 -19.19 25.89
CA ASP A 22 -0.57 -18.52 27.02
C ASP A 22 0.45 -17.51 26.48
N PHE A 23 0.29 -16.24 26.87
CA PHE A 23 1.21 -15.17 26.53
C PHE A 23 1.72 -14.49 27.80
N GLU A 24 2.96 -14.01 27.78
CA GLU A 24 3.47 -13.12 28.82
C GLU A 24 2.83 -11.74 28.66
N GLU A 25 2.20 -11.23 29.72
CA GLU A 25 1.60 -9.90 29.73
C GLU A 25 2.71 -8.84 29.78
N ILE A 26 2.82 -8.04 28.71
CA ILE A 26 3.70 -6.88 28.67
C ILE A 26 2.85 -5.65 28.91
N ALA A 27 3.28 -4.76 29.81
CA ALA A 27 2.58 -3.51 30.07
C ALA A 27 2.49 -2.68 28.77
N ALA A 28 1.26 -2.47 28.29
CA ALA A 28 1.02 -1.63 27.12
C ALA A 28 1.48 -0.19 27.41
N LEU A 29 2.36 0.34 26.57
CA LEU A 29 2.86 1.72 26.62
C LEU A 29 1.84 2.73 26.05
N SER A 30 0.70 2.29 25.52
CA SER A 30 -0.29 3.17 24.92
C SER A 30 -1.19 3.82 25.97
N GLU A 31 -1.38 5.14 25.84
CA GLU A 31 -2.52 5.80 26.47
C GLU A 31 -3.79 5.07 26.00
N SER A 32 -4.49 4.47 26.96
CA SER A 32 -5.71 3.73 26.70
C SER A 32 -6.72 4.67 26.03
N ALA A 33 -7.01 4.45 24.74
CA ALA A 33 -8.07 5.14 24.00
C ALA A 33 -9.48 4.90 24.59
N LYS A 34 -9.57 4.07 25.64
CA LYS A 34 -10.80 3.80 26.38
C LYS A 34 -11.34 5.08 27.00
N GLY A 35 -12.59 5.41 26.68
CA GLY A 35 -13.26 6.60 27.20
C GLY A 35 -12.85 7.93 26.55
N ALA A 36 -12.02 7.90 25.49
CA ALA A 36 -11.54 9.11 24.81
C ALA A 36 -12.67 9.96 24.19
N PHE A 37 -13.85 9.38 24.00
CA PHE A 37 -14.98 10.00 23.31
C PHE A 37 -16.22 10.13 24.22
N SER A 38 -16.01 10.24 25.53
CA SER A 38 -17.08 10.33 26.55
C SER A 38 -18.00 11.55 26.44
N SER A 39 -17.62 12.56 25.67
CA SER A 39 -18.46 13.73 25.39
C SER A 39 -19.49 13.52 24.28
N ILE A 40 -19.37 12.44 23.50
CA ILE A 40 -20.23 12.19 22.33
C ILE A 40 -21.47 11.41 22.76
N ASN A 41 -22.65 11.88 22.32
CA ASN A 41 -23.93 11.18 22.45
C ASN A 41 -24.43 10.70 21.09
N ALA A 42 -24.64 9.41 20.92
CA ALA A 42 -25.06 8.82 19.66
C ALA A 42 -26.48 8.23 19.71
N LEU A 43 -27.18 8.28 18.59
CA LEU A 43 -28.38 7.51 18.32
C LEU A 43 -28.02 6.30 17.47
N VAL A 44 -28.59 5.14 17.76
CA VAL A 44 -28.35 3.90 17.02
C VAL A 44 -29.68 3.28 16.60
N LEU A 45 -29.90 3.16 15.29
CA LEU A 45 -31.08 2.48 14.76
C LEU A 45 -30.99 0.97 15.05
N GLU A 46 -31.97 0.44 15.78
CA GLU A 46 -32.16 -1.00 15.94
C GLU A 46 -33.19 -1.53 14.96
N SER A 47 -32.85 -2.63 14.29
CA SER A 47 -33.80 -3.32 13.44
C SER A 47 -34.81 -4.11 14.27
N SER A 48 -36.10 -3.95 13.90
CA SER A 48 -37.22 -4.68 14.49
C SER A 48 -37.33 -6.14 14.01
N HIS A 49 -36.61 -6.51 12.95
CA HIS A 49 -36.81 -7.78 12.22
C HIS A 49 -35.52 -8.56 11.92
N LYS A 50 -34.35 -7.98 12.17
CA LYS A 50 -33.04 -8.60 11.91
C LYS A 50 -32.06 -8.20 13.00
N THR A 51 -31.29 -9.15 13.52
CA THR A 51 -30.19 -8.86 14.43
C THR A 51 -28.91 -9.35 13.77
N LYS A 52 -27.97 -8.44 13.51
CA LYS A 52 -26.65 -8.76 13.00
C LYS A 52 -25.67 -8.87 14.17
N ARG A 53 -24.64 -9.72 14.04
CA ARG A 53 -23.53 -9.75 15.03
C ARG A 53 -22.82 -8.40 15.09
N GLN A 54 -22.81 -7.67 13.98
CA GLN A 54 -22.28 -6.33 13.84
C GLN A 54 -22.96 -5.32 14.79
N ASP A 55 -24.24 -5.50 15.12
CA ASP A 55 -24.94 -4.62 16.07
C ASP A 55 -24.35 -4.75 17.48
N THR A 56 -23.88 -5.95 17.84
CA THR A 56 -23.17 -6.19 19.10
C THR A 56 -21.80 -5.54 19.07
N TYR A 57 -21.04 -5.73 17.97
CA TYR A 57 -19.71 -5.12 17.84
C TYR A 57 -19.74 -3.60 17.86
N LEU A 58 -20.74 -2.98 17.22
CA LEU A 58 -20.91 -1.52 17.25
C LEU A 58 -21.06 -1.03 18.69
N ARG A 59 -21.92 -1.68 19.48
CA ARG A 59 -22.15 -1.33 20.89
C ARG A 59 -20.90 -1.54 21.73
N GLU A 60 -20.25 -2.68 21.61
CA GLU A 60 -19.00 -2.98 22.33
C GLU A 60 -17.90 -1.96 22.01
N TYR A 61 -17.78 -1.54 20.75
CA TYR A 61 -16.78 -0.54 20.36
C TYR A 61 -17.16 0.87 20.85
N LEU A 62 -18.45 1.25 20.79
CA LEU A 62 -18.92 2.53 21.36
C LEU A 62 -18.66 2.58 22.86
N ASP A 63 -18.98 1.50 23.60
CA ASP A 63 -18.70 1.36 25.03
C ASP A 63 -17.20 1.44 25.33
N PHE A 64 -16.37 0.77 24.53
CA PHE A 64 -14.91 0.84 24.65
C PHE A 64 -14.41 2.29 24.53
N TYR A 65 -14.88 3.02 23.52
CA TYR A 65 -14.52 4.42 23.30
C TYR A 65 -15.20 5.40 24.27
N GLY A 66 -16.15 4.91 25.07
CA GLY A 66 -16.92 5.66 26.05
C GLY A 66 -18.02 6.54 25.47
N VAL A 67 -18.40 6.33 24.20
CA VAL A 67 -19.49 7.08 23.56
C VAL A 67 -20.81 6.67 24.22
N SER A 68 -21.55 7.64 24.74
CA SER A 68 -22.89 7.38 25.27
C SER A 68 -23.84 7.19 24.09
N TYR A 69 -24.67 6.15 24.10
CA TYR A 69 -25.62 5.95 23.01
C TYR A 69 -27.02 5.57 23.49
N THR A 70 -28.02 5.91 22.67
CA THR A 70 -29.42 5.50 22.86
C THR A 70 -29.91 4.81 21.59
N THR A 71 -30.64 3.71 21.74
CA THR A 71 -31.21 2.99 20.62
C THR A 71 -32.64 3.47 20.33
N PHE A 72 -33.05 3.40 19.07
CA PHE A 72 -34.42 3.69 18.64
C PHE A 72 -34.83 2.73 17.51
N LYS A 73 -36.13 2.53 17.33
CA LYS A 73 -36.67 1.58 16.35
C LYS A 73 -37.49 2.20 15.23
N ASP A 74 -38.04 3.40 15.47
CA ASP A 74 -38.87 4.10 14.50
C ASP A 74 -38.73 5.63 14.65
N GLU A 75 -39.25 6.35 13.65
CA GLU A 75 -39.19 7.82 13.61
C GLU A 75 -39.94 8.49 14.78
N ASN A 76 -40.95 7.84 15.38
CA ASN A 76 -41.68 8.41 16.49
C ASN A 76 -40.84 8.39 17.77
N GLU A 77 -40.18 7.27 18.04
CA GLU A 77 -39.24 7.13 19.16
C GLU A 77 -38.07 8.11 19.01
N LEU A 78 -37.51 8.21 17.80
CA LEU A 78 -36.47 9.17 17.47
C LEU A 78 -36.88 10.61 17.78
N ALA A 79 -38.08 11.03 17.34
CA ALA A 79 -38.59 12.37 17.60
C ALA A 79 -38.87 12.68 19.07
N ILE A 80 -39.09 11.66 19.91
CA ILE A 80 -39.23 11.81 21.37
C ILE A 80 -37.86 11.98 22.01
N LEU A 81 -36.89 11.14 21.63
CA LEU A 81 -35.53 11.16 22.18
C LEU A 81 -34.83 12.49 21.90
N GLN A 82 -34.96 13.01 20.67
CA GLN A 82 -34.40 14.30 20.26
C GLN A 82 -34.92 15.50 21.08
N LYS A 83 -36.09 15.38 21.72
CA LYS A 83 -36.63 16.43 22.61
C LYS A 83 -36.07 16.37 24.03
N GLN A 84 -35.51 15.23 24.42
CA GLN A 84 -35.01 14.98 25.78
C GLN A 84 -33.52 15.28 25.89
N VAL A 85 -32.75 14.86 24.89
CA VAL A 85 -31.29 14.94 24.89
C VAL A 85 -30.83 15.41 23.51
N SER A 86 -29.76 16.20 23.49
CA SER A 86 -29.06 16.54 22.25
C SER A 86 -28.13 15.40 21.88
N TYR A 87 -28.28 14.88 20.66
CA TYR A 87 -27.39 13.87 20.11
C TYR A 87 -26.44 14.51 19.10
N ASP A 88 -25.27 13.92 18.98
CA ASP A 88 -24.17 14.32 18.11
C ASP A 88 -24.19 13.52 16.81
N LEU A 89 -24.34 12.21 16.94
CA LEU A 89 -24.19 11.23 15.87
C LEU A 89 -25.46 10.39 15.71
N LEU A 90 -25.76 9.99 14.48
CA LEU A 90 -26.85 9.06 14.16
C LEU A 90 -26.31 7.87 13.37
N PHE A 91 -26.16 6.72 14.01
CA PHE A 91 -25.78 5.47 13.36
C PHE A 91 -27.02 4.76 12.80
N THR A 92 -26.99 4.48 11.50
CA THR A 92 -28.03 3.71 10.83
C THR A 92 -27.43 2.67 9.91
N ASP A 93 -28.06 1.50 9.81
CA ASP A 93 -27.69 0.47 8.83
C ASP A 93 -28.60 0.59 7.61
N TYR A 94 -28.00 0.60 6.43
CA TYR A 94 -28.71 0.67 5.16
C TYR A 94 -29.75 -0.46 4.99
N GLU A 95 -29.53 -1.63 5.59
CA GLU A 95 -30.48 -2.75 5.52
C GLU A 95 -31.64 -2.63 6.52
N TYR A 96 -31.59 -1.67 7.45
CA TYR A 96 -32.59 -1.44 8.49
C TYR A 96 -33.53 -0.28 8.17
N ALA A 97 -33.10 0.65 7.32
CA ALA A 97 -33.87 1.82 6.93
C ALA A 97 -34.35 1.76 5.47
N THR A 98 -35.52 2.34 5.22
CA THR A 98 -36.05 2.63 3.88
C THR A 98 -35.36 3.86 3.28
N GLU A 99 -35.53 4.06 1.97
CA GLU A 99 -34.94 5.24 1.29
C GLU A 99 -35.52 6.56 1.81
N ASP A 100 -36.81 6.56 2.16
CA ASP A 100 -37.50 7.72 2.73
C ASP A 100 -36.97 8.05 4.13
N GLU A 101 -36.75 7.03 4.98
CA GLU A 101 -36.14 7.18 6.30
C GLU A 101 -34.69 7.68 6.20
N LEU A 102 -33.87 7.13 5.29
CA LEU A 102 -32.51 7.61 5.06
C LEU A 102 -32.49 9.08 4.62
N GLN A 103 -33.42 9.49 3.76
CA GLN A 103 -33.61 10.88 3.38
C GLN A 103 -33.99 11.76 4.56
N ALA A 104 -34.88 11.28 5.43
CA ALA A 104 -35.25 12.00 6.65
C ALA A 104 -34.05 12.16 7.58
N TYR A 105 -33.32 11.06 7.86
CA TYR A 105 -32.13 11.04 8.71
C TYR A 105 -31.02 11.95 8.19
N SER A 106 -30.80 12.03 6.87
CA SER A 106 -29.79 12.90 6.29
C SER A 106 -30.06 14.40 6.46
N LYS A 107 -31.31 14.78 6.78
CA LYS A 107 -31.71 16.19 6.98
C LYS A 107 -31.72 16.58 8.46
N MET A 108 -31.39 15.65 9.34
CA MET A 108 -31.41 15.86 10.78
C MET A 108 -30.21 16.70 11.24
N PRO A 109 -30.29 17.32 12.43
CA PRO A 109 -29.17 18.09 12.96
C PRO A 109 -27.96 17.23 13.32
N GLU A 110 -28.18 15.96 13.70
CA GLU A 110 -27.14 14.96 14.01
C GLU A 110 -26.36 14.53 12.77
N GLU A 111 -25.09 14.20 12.96
CA GLU A 111 -24.23 13.72 11.88
C GLU A 111 -24.54 12.25 11.54
N LEU A 112 -25.02 12.02 10.32
CA LEU A 112 -25.45 10.70 9.86
C LEU A 112 -24.25 9.78 9.55
N ILE A 113 -24.14 8.69 10.29
CA ILE A 113 -23.19 7.61 10.05
C ILE A 113 -23.93 6.40 9.46
N LEU A 114 -23.64 6.08 8.21
CA LEU A 114 -24.30 5.00 7.49
C LEU A 114 -23.44 3.73 7.47
N LEU A 115 -23.91 2.65 8.09
CA LEU A 115 -23.35 1.32 7.93
C LEU A 115 -23.94 0.66 6.69
N THR A 116 -23.09 0.16 5.79
CA THR A 116 -23.57 -0.47 4.56
C THR A 116 -22.57 -1.45 3.96
N LYS A 117 -22.98 -2.18 2.94
CA LYS A 117 -22.10 -3.00 2.10
C LYS A 117 -21.77 -2.20 0.85
N SER A 118 -20.52 -2.18 0.37
CA SER A 118 -20.15 -1.22 -0.69
C SER A 118 -20.80 -1.47 -2.05
N TYR A 119 -21.45 -2.61 -2.28
CA TYR A 119 -22.28 -2.76 -3.48
C TYR A 119 -23.52 -1.83 -3.48
N PHE A 120 -23.91 -1.26 -2.34
CA PHE A 120 -24.94 -0.22 -2.28
C PHE A 120 -24.41 1.19 -2.56
N MET A 121 -23.09 1.39 -2.71
CA MET A 121 -22.46 2.71 -2.90
C MET A 121 -23.11 3.51 -4.02
N ARG A 122 -23.19 2.95 -5.23
CA ARG A 122 -23.81 3.61 -6.39
C ARG A 122 -25.26 4.05 -6.12
N LYS A 123 -25.98 3.25 -5.33
CA LYS A 123 -27.37 3.55 -4.98
C LYS A 123 -27.44 4.67 -3.96
N ILE A 124 -26.59 4.64 -2.93
CA ILE A 124 -26.47 5.70 -1.92
C ILE A 124 -26.08 7.04 -2.58
N ASP A 125 -25.11 7.02 -3.50
CA ASP A 125 -24.69 8.21 -4.25
C ASP A 125 -25.85 8.81 -5.05
N SER A 126 -26.67 7.95 -5.68
CA SER A 126 -27.85 8.39 -6.44
C SER A 126 -28.93 9.04 -5.58
N MET A 127 -28.98 8.73 -4.29
CA MET A 127 -29.91 9.35 -3.34
C MET A 127 -29.46 10.75 -2.91
N ALA A 128 -28.20 11.12 -3.15
CA ALA A 128 -27.64 12.42 -2.77
C ALA A 128 -27.87 12.79 -1.29
N LEU A 129 -27.75 11.80 -0.40
CA LEU A 129 -27.86 11.98 1.05
C LEU A 129 -26.69 12.81 1.60
N ASP A 130 -26.97 13.64 2.62
CA ASP A 130 -25.93 14.25 3.45
C ASP A 130 -25.52 13.24 4.54
N ILE A 131 -24.43 12.52 4.27
CA ILE A 131 -23.87 11.50 5.16
C ILE A 131 -22.55 12.02 5.67
N PHE A 132 -22.39 12.04 6.99
CA PHE A 132 -21.13 12.42 7.64
C PHE A 132 -20.03 11.42 7.32
N LYS A 133 -20.28 10.13 7.56
CA LYS A 133 -19.35 9.06 7.24
C LYS A 133 -20.10 7.77 6.91
N THR A 134 -19.61 7.05 5.91
CA THR A 134 -20.10 5.70 5.61
C THR A 134 -19.11 4.69 6.16
N ILE A 135 -19.58 3.69 6.90
CA ILE A 135 -18.77 2.57 7.38
C ILE A 135 -19.14 1.33 6.57
N TYR A 136 -18.21 0.86 5.74
CA TYR A 136 -18.43 -0.37 5.00
C TYR A 136 -18.18 -1.61 5.87
N GLU A 137 -19.12 -2.55 5.84
CA GLU A 137 -18.99 -3.85 6.49
C GLU A 137 -17.76 -4.63 5.94
N PRO A 138 -16.98 -5.32 6.80
CA PRO A 138 -17.22 -5.52 8.23
C PRO A 138 -16.80 -4.30 9.08
N LEU A 139 -17.61 -4.01 10.10
CA LEU A 139 -17.30 -3.04 11.14
C LEU A 139 -16.13 -3.56 11.99
N ASN A 140 -15.13 -2.73 12.23
CA ASN A 140 -14.03 -3.00 13.15
C ASN A 140 -13.77 -1.77 14.02
N SER A 141 -12.99 -1.95 15.08
CA SER A 141 -12.70 -0.89 16.06
C SER A 141 -12.02 0.33 15.42
N THR A 142 -11.03 0.11 14.55
CA THR A 142 -10.28 1.18 13.86
C THR A 142 -11.16 2.04 12.97
N LYS A 143 -12.10 1.43 12.22
CA LYS A 143 -13.08 2.16 11.39
C LYS A 143 -13.94 3.05 12.25
N LEU A 144 -14.50 2.53 13.35
CA LEU A 144 -15.30 3.35 14.26
C LEU A 144 -14.47 4.49 14.85
N LYS A 145 -13.25 4.20 15.32
CA LYS A 145 -12.33 5.20 15.85
C LYS A 145 -12.09 6.34 14.88
N SER A 146 -11.82 6.02 13.60
CA SER A 146 -11.57 7.03 12.57
C SER A 146 -12.76 7.98 12.37
N VAL A 147 -13.99 7.47 12.51
CA VAL A 147 -15.22 8.28 12.43
C VAL A 147 -15.32 9.21 13.64
N LEU A 148 -15.06 8.69 14.83
CA LEU A 148 -15.09 9.48 16.08
C LEU A 148 -13.98 10.54 16.12
N ASP A 149 -12.78 10.20 15.66
CA ASP A 149 -11.64 11.14 15.50
C ASP A 149 -11.99 12.24 14.50
N SER A 150 -12.62 11.88 13.37
CA SER A 150 -13.07 12.86 12.36
C SER A 150 -14.10 13.82 12.96
N TYR A 151 -15.09 13.32 13.70
CA TYR A 151 -16.10 14.14 14.36
C TYR A 151 -15.48 15.10 15.37
N ASN A 152 -14.59 14.61 16.23
CA ASN A 152 -13.90 15.46 17.20
C ASN A 152 -13.04 16.53 16.52
N ASN A 153 -12.32 16.19 15.46
CA ASN A 153 -11.49 17.13 14.72
C ASN A 153 -12.32 18.20 14.00
N GLU A 154 -13.43 17.82 13.37
CA GLU A 154 -14.36 18.75 12.75
C GLU A 154 -15.01 19.66 13.79
N ASN A 155 -15.45 19.14 14.93
CA ASN A 155 -16.05 19.94 15.99
C ASN A 155 -15.07 20.86 16.72
N PHE A 156 -13.83 20.41 16.92
CA PHE A 156 -12.78 21.24 17.49
C PHE A 156 -12.41 22.41 16.55
N LYS A 157 -12.54 22.22 15.24
CA LYS A 157 -12.47 23.31 14.24
C LYS A 157 -13.79 24.11 14.15
N ALA A 158 -14.95 23.49 14.39
CA ALA A 158 -16.28 24.08 14.26
C ALA A 158 -16.68 25.05 15.38
N GLU A 159 -15.94 25.14 16.50
CA GLU A 159 -16.05 26.31 17.39
C GLU A 159 -15.75 27.63 16.66
N LYS A 160 -15.19 27.60 15.43
CA LYS A 160 -15.06 28.77 14.55
C LYS A 160 -15.98 28.80 13.32
N ALA A 161 -16.77 27.77 13.02
CA ALA A 161 -17.64 27.80 11.84
C ALA A 161 -18.82 26.82 11.97
N LYS A 162 -19.96 27.31 12.48
CA LYS A 162 -21.23 26.59 12.33
C LYS A 162 -21.61 26.50 10.85
N LYS A 163 -21.78 25.25 10.38
CA LYS A 163 -22.44 24.82 9.14
C LYS A 163 -22.23 25.73 7.93
N ALA A 164 -21.04 25.65 7.33
CA ALA A 164 -20.80 26.12 5.98
C ALA A 164 -20.63 24.89 5.06
N ASN A 165 -21.52 24.77 4.06
CA ASN A 165 -21.48 23.87 2.91
C ASN A 165 -20.27 22.94 2.81
N ARG A 166 -20.49 21.63 3.07
CA ARG A 166 -19.55 20.57 2.66
C ARG A 166 -19.43 20.62 1.13
N LYS A 167 -18.27 21.04 0.62
CA LYS A 167 -18.01 21.17 -0.82
C LYS A 167 -18.01 19.78 -1.46
N LYS A 168 -18.92 19.51 -2.40
CA LYS A 168 -18.77 18.38 -3.34
C LYS A 168 -17.87 18.83 -4.49
N TYR A 169 -17.04 17.93 -5.01
CA TYR A 169 -16.22 18.23 -6.18
C TYR A 169 -17.10 18.68 -7.35
N ASN A 170 -16.86 19.88 -7.85
CA ASN A 170 -17.41 20.38 -9.09
C ASN A 170 -16.29 20.49 -10.12
N ALA A 171 -16.44 19.80 -11.25
CA ALA A 171 -15.43 19.75 -12.31
C ALA A 171 -15.09 21.13 -12.91
N GLU A 172 -15.96 22.12 -12.75
CA GLU A 172 -15.76 23.48 -13.28
C GLU A 172 -15.12 24.45 -12.27
N SER A 173 -15.19 24.16 -10.97
CA SER A 173 -14.84 25.14 -9.92
C SER A 173 -14.00 24.61 -8.78
N SER A 174 -13.66 23.31 -8.77
CA SER A 174 -12.96 22.69 -7.65
C SER A 174 -11.89 21.70 -8.13
N LYS A 175 -10.85 21.53 -7.33
CA LYS A 175 -9.79 20.54 -7.51
C LYS A 175 -9.56 19.81 -6.19
N PHE A 176 -8.93 18.65 -6.26
CA PHE A 176 -8.40 17.99 -5.07
C PHE A 176 -6.97 18.49 -4.82
N ASP A 177 -6.59 18.65 -3.55
CA ASP A 177 -5.23 18.94 -3.10
C ASP A 177 -4.81 17.89 -2.08
N ALA A 178 -4.29 16.77 -2.58
CA ALA A 178 -3.94 15.59 -1.79
C ALA A 178 -2.80 14.81 -2.44
N ASN A 179 -2.01 14.12 -1.61
CA ASN A 179 -0.91 13.25 -2.02
C ASN A 179 -1.42 11.81 -2.21
N VAL A 180 -1.25 11.27 -3.41
CA VAL A 180 -1.74 9.94 -3.78
C VAL A 180 -0.58 9.07 -4.26
N LEU A 181 -0.49 7.87 -3.71
CA LEU A 181 0.45 6.85 -4.17
C LEU A 181 -0.29 5.87 -5.09
N VAL A 182 0.28 5.59 -6.27
CA VAL A 182 -0.27 4.61 -7.22
C VAL A 182 0.75 3.50 -7.42
N ALA A 183 0.40 2.28 -7.03
CA ALA A 183 1.20 1.08 -7.28
C ALA A 183 0.64 0.32 -8.49
N GLU A 184 1.40 0.24 -9.56
CA GLU A 184 1.03 -0.43 -10.82
C GLU A 184 2.32 -0.88 -11.53
N ASP A 185 2.36 -2.11 -12.05
CA ASP A 185 3.58 -2.68 -12.65
C ASP A 185 3.79 -2.28 -14.12
N ASN A 186 2.71 -1.90 -14.81
CA ASN A 186 2.76 -1.51 -16.21
C ASN A 186 2.95 0.01 -16.39
N ILE A 187 4.09 0.39 -16.98
CA ILE A 187 4.47 1.80 -17.25
C ILE A 187 3.39 2.57 -18.04
N ILE A 188 2.66 1.92 -18.94
CA ILE A 188 1.59 2.58 -19.72
C ILE A 188 0.41 2.91 -18.82
N ASN A 189 0.00 1.98 -17.96
CA ASN A 189 -1.07 2.18 -16.98
C ASN A 189 -0.67 3.24 -15.94
N GLN A 190 0.57 3.20 -15.44
CA GLN A 190 1.12 4.22 -14.54
C GLN A 190 0.95 5.62 -15.13
N LYS A 191 1.35 5.83 -16.40
CA LYS A 191 1.23 7.14 -17.08
C LYS A 191 -0.23 7.58 -17.24
N LEU A 192 -1.12 6.65 -17.58
CA LEU A 192 -2.54 6.93 -17.75
C LEU A 192 -3.19 7.34 -16.42
N ILE A 193 -2.97 6.56 -15.36
CA ILE A 193 -3.53 6.81 -14.03
C ILE A 193 -2.96 8.12 -13.48
N LYS A 194 -1.64 8.31 -13.55
CA LYS A 194 -0.97 9.54 -13.11
C LYS A 194 -1.58 10.78 -13.74
N ARG A 195 -1.67 10.81 -15.07
CA ARG A 195 -2.22 11.95 -15.81
C ARG A 195 -3.68 12.21 -15.44
N THR A 196 -4.48 11.16 -15.30
CA THR A 196 -5.91 11.30 -14.96
C THR A 196 -6.10 11.89 -13.56
N LEU A 197 -5.26 11.50 -12.60
CA LEU A 197 -5.31 12.01 -11.22
C LEU A 197 -4.71 13.43 -11.11
N GLU A 198 -3.61 13.71 -11.82
CA GLU A 198 -3.03 15.06 -11.89
C GLU A 198 -3.99 16.06 -12.55
N ASP A 199 -4.75 15.64 -13.58
CA ASP A 199 -5.81 16.45 -14.20
C ASP A 199 -6.95 16.82 -13.22
N LEU A 200 -7.06 16.12 -12.07
CA LEU A 200 -8.02 16.39 -10.99
C LEU A 200 -7.41 17.23 -9.85
N GLY A 201 -6.12 17.58 -9.94
CA GLY A 201 -5.40 18.41 -8.96
C GLY A 201 -4.50 17.65 -7.99
N LEU A 202 -4.50 16.31 -8.03
CA LEU A 202 -3.76 15.48 -7.07
C LEU A 202 -2.25 15.48 -7.33
N HIS A 203 -1.47 15.36 -6.26
CA HIS A 203 -0.04 15.09 -6.31
C HIS A 203 0.18 13.58 -6.34
N VAL A 204 0.75 13.04 -7.43
CA VAL A 204 0.80 11.60 -7.66
C VAL A 204 2.22 11.06 -7.70
N ASP A 205 2.52 10.15 -6.77
CA ASP A 205 3.72 9.32 -6.79
C ASP A 205 3.41 7.92 -7.32
N ILE A 206 4.35 7.36 -8.08
CA ILE A 206 4.20 6.04 -8.73
C ILE A 206 5.11 5.02 -8.09
N ALA A 207 4.58 3.87 -7.68
CA ALA A 207 5.32 2.67 -7.34
C ALA A 207 5.16 1.61 -8.43
N SER A 208 6.25 0.93 -8.79
CA SER A 208 6.29 -0.06 -9.87
C SER A 208 6.00 -1.49 -9.42
N ASN A 209 5.80 -1.71 -8.12
CA ASN A 209 5.45 -2.99 -7.50
C ASN A 209 5.01 -2.77 -6.04
N GLY A 210 4.53 -3.82 -5.38
CA GLY A 210 4.07 -3.74 -3.99
C GLY A 210 5.15 -3.35 -2.98
N LEU A 211 6.41 -3.75 -3.18
CA LEU A 211 7.51 -3.37 -2.27
C LEU A 211 7.75 -1.86 -2.32
N GLU A 212 7.89 -1.32 -3.53
CA GLU A 212 8.11 0.11 -3.70
C GLU A 212 6.96 0.91 -3.10
N ALA A 213 5.72 0.40 -3.20
CA ALA A 213 4.55 1.00 -2.59
C ALA A 213 4.65 1.02 -1.05
N PHE A 214 5.01 -0.10 -0.44
CA PHE A 214 5.23 -0.20 1.00
C PHE A 214 6.33 0.75 1.50
N GLN A 215 7.47 0.78 0.80
CA GLN A 215 8.58 1.66 1.15
C GLN A 215 8.21 3.14 1.02
N LYS A 216 7.54 3.51 -0.07
CA LYS A 216 7.04 4.87 -0.25
C LYS A 216 6.09 5.27 0.86
N ARG A 217 5.14 4.40 1.22
CA ARG A 217 4.20 4.63 2.33
C ARG A 217 4.90 4.80 3.68
N LYS A 218 6.05 4.15 3.89
CA LYS A 218 6.88 4.33 5.09
C LYS A 218 7.59 5.68 5.10
N ASP A 219 8.12 6.09 3.95
CA ASP A 219 8.97 7.29 3.83
C ASP A 219 8.17 8.59 3.60
N GLY A 220 6.89 8.48 3.23
CA GLY A 220 6.03 9.60 2.87
C GLY A 220 4.63 9.54 3.49
N ASN A 221 3.98 10.70 3.55
CA ASN A 221 2.58 10.83 3.95
C ASN A 221 1.70 10.91 2.70
N TYR A 222 0.73 10.01 2.61
CA TYR A 222 -0.26 9.98 1.54
C TYR A 222 -1.66 10.02 2.13
N ASP A 223 -2.59 10.61 1.38
CA ASP A 223 -4.00 10.68 1.75
C ASP A 223 -4.81 9.54 1.12
N LEU A 224 -4.25 8.88 0.09
CA LEU A 224 -4.85 7.76 -0.60
C LEU A 224 -3.81 6.90 -1.31
N ILE A 225 -4.01 5.57 -1.33
CA ILE A 225 -3.20 4.65 -2.13
C ILE A 225 -4.11 3.93 -3.13
N PHE A 226 -3.75 3.96 -4.41
CA PHE A 226 -4.27 3.02 -5.41
C PHE A 226 -3.29 1.86 -5.56
N MET A 227 -3.74 0.63 -5.32
CA MET A 227 -2.90 -0.55 -5.26
C MET A 227 -3.34 -1.59 -6.29
N ASP A 228 -2.55 -1.84 -7.32
CA ASP A 228 -2.79 -2.96 -8.21
C ASP A 228 -2.68 -4.30 -7.48
N ILE A 229 -3.69 -5.16 -7.66
CA ILE A 229 -3.72 -6.48 -7.04
C ILE A 229 -2.71 -7.41 -7.69
N GLN A 230 -2.54 -7.35 -9.01
CA GLN A 230 -1.70 -8.30 -9.73
C GLN A 230 -0.39 -7.64 -10.16
N MET A 231 0.58 -7.63 -9.23
CA MET A 231 1.93 -7.15 -9.50
C MET A 231 2.96 -8.28 -9.32
N PRO A 232 4.08 -8.27 -10.05
CA PRO A 232 5.20 -9.16 -9.79
C PRO A 232 5.83 -8.84 -8.43
N PHE A 233 6.63 -9.79 -7.94
CA PHE A 233 7.37 -9.68 -6.67
C PHE A 233 6.49 -9.74 -5.43
N LEU A 234 5.80 -8.63 -5.15
CA LEU A 234 4.85 -8.47 -4.06
C LEU A 234 3.49 -8.11 -4.65
N ASP A 235 2.50 -8.96 -4.42
CA ASP A 235 1.15 -8.68 -4.90
C ASP A 235 0.48 -7.59 -4.05
N GLY A 236 -0.56 -6.95 -4.59
CA GLY A 236 -1.21 -5.83 -3.90
C GLY A 236 -1.83 -6.21 -2.55
N THR A 237 -2.23 -7.47 -2.37
CA THR A 237 -2.81 -7.94 -1.11
C THR A 237 -1.76 -8.18 -0.04
N GLU A 238 -0.59 -8.69 -0.43
CA GLU A 238 0.57 -8.83 0.45
C GLU A 238 1.11 -7.45 0.82
N ALA A 239 1.25 -6.54 -0.15
CA ALA A 239 1.66 -5.15 0.09
C ALA A 239 0.74 -4.43 1.09
N THR A 240 -0.58 -4.62 0.95
CA THR A 240 -1.58 -4.06 1.87
C THR A 240 -1.34 -4.54 3.29
N LYS A 241 -1.09 -5.84 3.49
CA LYS A 241 -0.85 -6.39 4.84
C LYS A 241 0.39 -5.78 5.48
N GLU A 242 1.49 -5.68 4.74
CA GLU A 242 2.73 -5.07 5.24
C GLU A 242 2.51 -3.59 5.63
N ILE A 243 1.74 -2.85 4.82
CA ILE A 243 1.37 -1.46 5.15
C ILE A 243 0.56 -1.41 6.45
N LEU A 244 -0.45 -2.27 6.62
CA LEU A 244 -1.28 -2.30 7.82
C LEU A 244 -0.51 -2.73 9.07
N GLU A 245 0.40 -3.70 8.94
CA GLU A 245 1.31 -4.11 10.02
C GLU A 245 2.23 -2.95 10.43
N TYR A 246 2.81 -2.24 9.46
CA TYR A 246 3.58 -1.02 9.74
C TYR A 246 2.75 0.07 10.42
N GLU A 247 1.51 0.30 9.96
CA GLU A 247 0.62 1.27 10.58
C GLU A 247 0.29 0.92 12.02
N ALA A 248 0.10 -0.37 12.32
CA ALA A 248 -0.13 -0.86 13.67
C ALA A 248 1.13 -0.78 14.56
N ASP A 249 2.27 -1.26 14.07
CA ASP A 249 3.53 -1.33 14.82
C ASP A 249 4.08 0.05 15.20
N TYR A 250 3.87 1.05 14.33
CA TYR A 250 4.37 2.41 14.51
C TYR A 250 3.27 3.43 14.80
N ASN A 251 2.05 2.95 15.10
CA ASN A 251 0.86 3.77 15.43
C ASN A 251 0.65 4.92 14.44
N GLN A 252 0.80 4.62 13.14
CA GLN A 252 0.58 5.59 12.06
C GLN A 252 -0.91 5.70 11.74
N PRO A 253 -1.39 6.87 11.28
CA PRO A 253 -2.75 6.98 10.79
C PRO A 253 -2.95 6.06 9.58
N HIS A 254 -4.10 5.41 9.53
CA HIS A 254 -4.45 4.55 8.41
C HIS A 254 -4.66 5.38 7.14
N VAL A 255 -3.96 5.03 6.07
CA VAL A 255 -4.15 5.62 4.75
C VAL A 255 -5.05 4.71 3.94
N PRO A 256 -6.19 5.19 3.40
CA PRO A 256 -7.09 4.35 2.63
C PRO A 256 -6.41 3.71 1.41
N ILE A 257 -6.62 2.41 1.21
CA ILE A 257 -6.03 1.61 0.13
C ILE A 257 -7.13 1.08 -0.79
N ILE A 258 -7.17 1.60 -2.02
CA ILE A 258 -8.11 1.19 -3.07
C ILE A 258 -7.45 0.19 -4.01
N ALA A 259 -8.01 -1.00 -4.09
CA ALA A 259 -7.56 -2.04 -5.01
C ALA A 259 -7.83 -1.67 -6.48
N LEU A 260 -6.85 -1.85 -7.35
CA LEU A 260 -7.03 -1.86 -8.80
C LEU A 260 -7.03 -3.31 -9.28
N THR A 261 -8.13 -3.77 -9.88
CA THR A 261 -8.22 -5.13 -10.42
C THR A 261 -8.59 -5.13 -11.90
N ALA A 262 -8.02 -6.04 -12.70
CA ALA A 262 -8.40 -6.20 -14.09
C ALA A 262 -9.83 -6.76 -14.27
N ASN A 263 -10.31 -7.53 -13.30
CA ASN A 263 -11.67 -8.09 -13.31
C ASN A 263 -12.29 -7.99 -11.90
N ALA A 264 -13.54 -7.53 -11.84
CA ALA A 264 -14.36 -7.59 -10.63
C ALA A 264 -15.24 -8.85 -10.66
N LEU A 265 -14.70 -10.00 -10.23
CA LEU A 265 -15.48 -11.22 -10.12
C LEU A 265 -16.21 -11.27 -8.77
N LYS A 266 -17.32 -12.03 -8.75
CA LYS A 266 -18.10 -12.26 -7.54
C LYS A 266 -17.22 -12.96 -6.50
N GLY A 267 -16.91 -12.27 -5.40
CA GLY A 267 -16.06 -12.77 -4.31
C GLY A 267 -14.68 -12.13 -4.22
N ASP A 268 -14.18 -11.47 -5.28
CA ASP A 268 -12.90 -10.74 -5.23
C ASP A 268 -12.97 -9.59 -4.23
N ARG A 269 -14.11 -8.90 -4.17
CA ARG A 269 -14.39 -7.86 -3.17
C ARG A 269 -14.21 -8.37 -1.73
N GLU A 270 -14.82 -9.51 -1.40
CA GLU A 270 -14.67 -10.08 -0.04
C GLU A 270 -13.22 -10.46 0.24
N ARG A 271 -12.49 -10.94 -0.77
CA ARG A 271 -11.06 -11.26 -0.65
C ARG A 271 -10.24 -10.00 -0.35
N PHE A 272 -10.47 -8.91 -1.06
CA PHE A 272 -9.74 -7.65 -0.87
C PHE A 272 -10.05 -7.01 0.49
N LEU A 273 -11.32 -6.97 0.89
CA LEU A 273 -11.70 -6.43 2.20
C LEU A 273 -11.14 -7.26 3.36
N ARG A 274 -11.09 -8.60 3.22
CA ARG A 274 -10.44 -9.47 4.22
C ARG A 274 -8.92 -9.26 4.28
N ALA A 275 -8.31 -8.83 3.19
CA ALA A 275 -6.89 -8.46 3.16
C ALA A 275 -6.63 -7.06 3.72
N GLY A 276 -7.68 -6.31 4.07
CA GLY A 276 -7.59 -5.00 4.71
C GLY A 276 -7.58 -3.82 3.74
N LEU A 277 -7.91 -4.03 2.46
CA LEU A 277 -8.17 -2.94 1.51
C LEU A 277 -9.52 -2.29 1.84
N ASP A 278 -9.65 -0.99 1.58
CA ASP A 278 -10.85 -0.21 1.92
C ASP A 278 -11.91 -0.29 0.84
N GLU A 279 -11.48 -0.29 -0.43
CA GLU A 279 -12.37 -0.39 -1.58
C GLU A 279 -11.63 -1.00 -2.78
N TYR A 280 -12.36 -1.23 -3.88
CA TYR A 280 -11.79 -1.68 -5.14
C TYR A 280 -12.41 -0.95 -6.33
N THR A 281 -11.65 -0.87 -7.42
CA THR A 281 -12.11 -0.42 -8.72
C THR A 281 -11.50 -1.27 -9.83
N THR A 282 -12.18 -1.30 -10.97
CA THR A 282 -11.74 -2.06 -12.14
C THR A 282 -10.85 -1.24 -13.05
N LYS A 283 -9.83 -1.87 -13.62
CA LYS A 283 -9.05 -1.31 -14.72
C LYS A 283 -9.82 -1.52 -16.04
N PRO A 284 -9.82 -0.54 -16.96
CA PRO A 284 -9.19 0.78 -16.88
C PRO A 284 -9.96 1.74 -15.97
N LEU A 285 -9.22 2.58 -15.22
CA LEU A 285 -9.82 3.61 -14.35
C LEU A 285 -10.60 4.62 -15.20
N VAL A 286 -11.91 4.65 -15.02
CA VAL A 286 -12.79 5.64 -15.67
C VAL A 286 -12.89 6.88 -14.79
N ARG A 287 -12.75 8.08 -15.38
CA ARG A 287 -12.74 9.36 -14.65
C ARG A 287 -13.93 9.53 -13.69
N ALA A 288 -15.12 9.09 -14.08
CA ALA A 288 -16.31 9.17 -13.23
C ALA A 288 -16.17 8.33 -11.96
N GLU A 289 -15.63 7.11 -12.06
CA GLU A 289 -15.44 6.22 -10.90
C GLU A 289 -14.33 6.75 -9.98
N ILE A 290 -13.26 7.31 -10.55
CA ILE A 290 -12.22 7.99 -9.77
C ILE A 290 -12.82 9.14 -8.97
N VAL A 291 -13.59 10.03 -9.60
CA VAL A 291 -14.20 11.18 -8.91
C VAL A 291 -15.13 10.73 -7.79
N THR A 292 -15.88 9.63 -7.97
CA THR A 292 -16.69 9.05 -6.89
C THR A 292 -15.82 8.60 -5.72
N LEU A 293 -14.73 7.88 -5.99
CA LEU A 293 -13.81 7.41 -4.94
C LEU A 293 -13.11 8.57 -4.23
N LEU A 294 -12.63 9.58 -4.97
CA LEU A 294 -11.98 10.75 -4.38
C LEU A 294 -12.96 11.59 -3.55
N ASN A 295 -14.20 11.77 -4.01
CA ASN A 295 -15.25 12.40 -3.18
C ASN A 295 -15.62 11.56 -1.96
N HIS A 296 -15.26 10.29 -1.89
CA HIS A 296 -15.53 9.47 -0.71
C HIS A 296 -14.38 9.57 0.30
N PHE A 297 -13.14 9.44 -0.17
CA PHE A 297 -11.96 9.34 0.68
C PHE A 297 -11.27 10.69 0.94
N LEU A 298 -11.49 11.71 0.10
CA LEU A 298 -10.76 12.98 0.11
C LEU A 298 -11.67 14.22 0.17
N LEU A 299 -12.83 14.14 0.83
CA LEU A 299 -13.75 15.29 0.99
C LEU A 299 -13.07 16.53 1.58
N ASP A 300 -12.21 16.30 2.58
CA ASP A 300 -11.51 17.38 3.31
C ASP A 300 -10.41 18.05 2.48
N HIS A 301 -10.11 17.52 1.30
CA HIS A 301 -9.02 17.96 0.42
C HIS A 301 -9.55 18.66 -0.84
N ILE A 302 -10.82 19.07 -0.87
CA ILE A 302 -11.41 19.80 -1.99
C ILE A 302 -11.12 21.30 -1.85
N VAL A 303 -10.33 21.83 -2.79
CA VAL A 303 -9.98 23.25 -2.89
C VAL A 303 -10.70 23.91 -4.07
N ASP A 304 -10.93 25.23 -3.98
CA ASP A 304 -11.48 25.97 -5.13
C ASP A 304 -10.42 26.09 -6.22
N ALA A 305 -10.81 25.86 -7.47
CA ALA A 305 -9.92 26.08 -8.59
C ALA A 305 -9.76 27.60 -8.77
N GLU A 306 -8.70 28.21 -8.23
CA GLU A 306 -8.37 29.59 -8.58
C GLU A 306 -8.15 29.68 -10.09
N GLU A 307 -8.83 30.63 -10.74
CA GLU A 307 -8.63 30.99 -12.15
C GLU A 307 -7.19 31.45 -12.34
N THR A 308 -6.30 30.52 -12.70
CA THR A 308 -5.06 30.89 -13.36
C THR A 308 -5.40 31.31 -14.78
N VAL A 309 -5.75 32.59 -14.93
CA VAL A 309 -5.80 33.25 -16.23
C VAL A 309 -4.41 33.13 -16.85
N PRO A 310 -4.22 32.46 -18.00
CA PRO A 310 -2.96 32.52 -18.70
C PRO A 310 -2.88 33.91 -19.34
N ALA A 311 -2.19 34.84 -18.68
CA ALA A 311 -1.73 36.08 -19.28
C ALA A 311 -0.57 35.77 -20.24
N ASN A 312 -0.87 35.22 -21.41
CA ASN A 312 -0.21 35.50 -22.70
C ASN A 312 -0.70 34.53 -23.77
N VAL A 313 -1.66 34.98 -24.59
CA VAL A 313 -1.80 34.50 -25.96
C VAL A 313 -2.08 35.71 -26.84
N ASP A 314 -1.05 36.50 -27.10
CA ASP A 314 -0.98 37.38 -28.27
C ASP A 314 0.39 37.17 -28.94
N ALA A 315 0.34 37.01 -30.27
CA ALA A 315 1.41 36.58 -31.19
C ALA A 315 1.77 35.08 -31.04
N ILE A 316 1.43 34.20 -31.97
CA ILE A 316 1.79 34.26 -33.39
C ILE A 316 0.67 33.63 -34.23
N LYS A 317 0.06 34.43 -35.12
CA LYS A 317 -0.61 33.93 -36.33
C LYS A 317 0.27 34.23 -37.53
N GLU A 318 0.30 33.25 -38.43
CA GLU A 318 0.49 33.36 -39.89
C GLU A 318 1.91 33.19 -40.47
N LYS A 319 2.18 32.01 -41.05
CA LYS A 319 2.16 31.75 -42.52
C LYS A 319 2.50 30.28 -42.80
N VAL A 320 1.55 29.50 -43.33
CA VAL A 320 1.45 29.05 -44.74
C VAL A 320 2.65 28.20 -45.19
N GLN A 321 2.47 26.88 -45.40
CA GLN A 321 2.30 26.26 -46.73
C GLN A 321 2.24 24.72 -46.65
N GLU A 322 1.21 24.11 -47.22
CA GLU A 322 1.26 22.73 -47.74
C GLU A 322 2.23 22.67 -48.94
N PRO A 323 2.73 21.47 -49.30
CA PRO A 323 2.07 20.80 -50.42
C PRO A 323 1.88 19.28 -50.27
N VAL A 324 0.98 18.81 -51.15
CA VAL A 324 0.46 17.46 -51.39
C VAL A 324 1.33 16.67 -52.37
N ALA A 325 1.15 15.32 -52.37
CA ALA A 325 1.48 14.31 -53.41
C ALA A 325 2.96 13.86 -53.52
N GLU A 326 3.34 12.61 -53.84
CA GLU A 326 2.64 11.45 -54.41
C GLU A 326 3.48 10.16 -54.23
N SER A 327 2.78 9.02 -54.12
CA SER A 327 3.08 7.61 -54.49
C SER A 327 4.46 7.13 -54.98
N GLN A 328 4.87 5.93 -54.51
CA GLN A 328 5.14 4.67 -55.28
C GLN A 328 5.54 3.56 -54.27
N LYS A 329 4.72 2.52 -54.01
CA LYS A 329 4.53 1.21 -54.68
C LYS A 329 5.78 0.31 -54.79
N GLU A 330 5.68 -0.85 -54.12
CA GLU A 330 6.07 -2.25 -54.47
C GLU A 330 6.76 -2.98 -53.28
N VAL A 331 6.18 -4.01 -52.65
CA VAL A 331 5.83 -5.39 -53.08
C VAL A 331 7.01 -6.36 -52.90
N VAL A 332 6.90 -7.17 -51.83
CA VAL A 332 7.03 -8.65 -51.82
C VAL A 332 8.32 -9.36 -51.36
N GLU A 333 8.03 -10.33 -50.45
CA GLU A 333 8.61 -11.66 -50.18
C GLU A 333 9.83 -11.89 -49.26
N GLU A 334 9.50 -12.66 -48.21
CA GLU A 334 10.25 -13.76 -47.60
C GLU A 334 11.32 -14.43 -48.48
N LYS A 335 12.48 -14.72 -47.88
CA LYS A 335 13.06 -16.07 -47.93
C LYS A 335 14.13 -16.31 -46.86
N VAL A 336 13.96 -17.46 -46.22
CA VAL A 336 14.93 -18.24 -45.43
C VAL A 336 16.15 -18.61 -46.30
N VAL A 337 17.36 -18.65 -45.73
CA VAL A 337 18.33 -19.78 -45.77
C VAL A 337 19.67 -19.42 -45.09
N LYS A 338 20.21 -20.48 -44.48
CA LYS A 338 21.41 -20.76 -43.69
C LYS A 338 22.81 -20.35 -44.20
N GLU A 339 23.72 -20.33 -43.20
CA GLU A 339 25.13 -20.78 -43.15
C GLU A 339 26.14 -20.15 -44.11
N GLN A 340 27.22 -19.55 -43.56
CA GLN A 340 28.58 -20.12 -43.64
C GLN A 340 29.66 -19.29 -42.93
N GLU A 341 30.62 -20.04 -42.39
CA GLU A 341 31.90 -19.63 -41.82
C GLU A 341 32.78 -18.88 -42.84
N THR A 342 33.62 -17.96 -42.36
CA THR A 342 34.99 -17.85 -42.85
C THR A 342 35.90 -17.19 -41.82
N GLN A 343 37.10 -17.78 -41.71
CA GLN A 343 38.21 -17.43 -40.84
C GLN A 343 38.96 -16.20 -41.36
N GLU A 344 39.51 -15.41 -40.44
CA GLU A 344 40.79 -14.72 -40.66
C GLU A 344 41.64 -14.80 -39.38
N GLU A 345 42.84 -15.36 -39.54
CA GLU A 345 43.90 -15.48 -38.54
C GLU A 345 44.64 -14.14 -38.36
N SER A 346 45.03 -13.79 -37.13
CA SER A 346 46.32 -13.14 -36.91
C SER A 346 46.90 -13.44 -35.53
N THR A 347 47.95 -14.27 -35.54
CA THR A 347 49.19 -14.22 -34.73
C THR A 347 49.13 -14.15 -33.20
N LYS A 348 49.69 -15.23 -32.62
CA LYS A 348 50.11 -15.49 -31.24
C LYS A 348 51.01 -14.39 -30.63
N GLU A 349 50.71 -14.02 -29.38
CA GLU A 349 51.71 -13.88 -28.33
C GLU A 349 51.35 -14.85 -27.19
N VAL A 350 52.25 -15.79 -26.93
CA VAL A 350 52.12 -16.78 -25.85
C VAL A 350 52.84 -16.21 -24.64
N THR A 351 52.08 -15.66 -23.69
CA THR A 351 52.55 -15.46 -22.32
C THR A 351 52.08 -16.67 -21.52
N ILE A 352 53.04 -17.43 -20.99
CA ILE A 352 52.78 -18.57 -20.13
C ILE A 352 52.31 -18.01 -18.77
N GLU A 353 51.00 -17.97 -18.55
CA GLU A 353 50.45 -17.81 -17.20
C GLU A 353 50.11 -19.20 -16.65
N GLU A 354 50.63 -19.47 -15.45
CA GLU A 354 50.40 -20.69 -14.68
C GLU A 354 48.89 -20.95 -14.51
N PRO A 355 48.43 -22.21 -14.49
CA PRO A 355 47.02 -22.50 -14.32
C PRO A 355 46.58 -22.07 -12.92
N LEU A 356 45.87 -20.93 -12.85
CA LEU A 356 45.12 -20.50 -11.67
C LEU A 356 44.27 -21.68 -11.18
N LYS A 357 44.44 -22.06 -9.91
CA LYS A 357 43.56 -23.01 -9.23
C LYS A 357 42.12 -22.60 -9.52
N LYS A 358 41.35 -23.48 -10.16
CA LYS A 358 39.93 -23.25 -10.42
C LYS A 358 39.22 -23.21 -9.07
N VAL A 359 38.94 -22.01 -8.58
CA VAL A 359 38.21 -21.79 -7.34
C VAL A 359 36.82 -22.37 -7.52
N GLU A 360 36.45 -23.33 -6.68
CA GLU A 360 35.11 -23.91 -6.66
C GLU A 360 34.22 -23.06 -5.75
N TYR A 361 33.34 -22.26 -6.36
CA TYR A 361 32.36 -21.46 -5.64
C TYR A 361 31.17 -22.32 -5.22
N LYS A 362 30.70 -22.16 -3.98
CA LYS A 362 29.55 -22.90 -3.45
C LYS A 362 28.24 -22.43 -4.09
N ALA A 363 28.13 -21.13 -4.30
CA ALA A 363 27.05 -20.46 -5.01
C ALA A 363 27.60 -19.15 -5.59
N ASP A 364 26.89 -18.53 -6.54
CA ASP A 364 27.27 -17.22 -7.06
C ASP A 364 27.13 -16.15 -5.97
N ILE A 365 26.05 -16.21 -5.18
CA ILE A 365 25.67 -15.15 -4.24
C ILE A 365 25.45 -15.71 -2.83
N LEU A 366 25.98 -15.02 -1.82
CA LEU A 366 25.54 -15.18 -0.43
C LEU A 366 24.67 -13.97 -0.04
N LEU A 367 23.41 -14.23 0.29
CA LEU A 367 22.42 -13.21 0.62
C LEU A 367 22.13 -13.20 2.13
N ALA A 368 22.39 -12.08 2.78
CA ALA A 368 22.08 -11.82 4.18
C ALA A 368 21.11 -10.65 4.29
N LYS A 369 19.85 -10.92 4.61
CA LYS A 369 18.81 -9.90 4.79
C LYS A 369 18.14 -10.05 6.15
N ARG A 370 17.84 -8.91 6.79
CA ARG A 370 17.22 -8.88 8.13
C ARG A 370 15.80 -9.43 8.09
N THR A 371 15.01 -9.03 7.09
CA THR A 371 13.60 -9.39 7.03
C THR A 371 13.41 -10.66 6.20
N PRO A 372 12.67 -11.68 6.70
CA PRO A 372 12.31 -12.85 5.91
C PRO A 372 11.59 -12.50 4.60
N PHE A 373 10.93 -11.35 4.61
CA PHE A 373 10.24 -10.74 3.49
C PHE A 373 11.19 -10.34 2.35
N GLU A 374 12.17 -9.48 2.61
CA GLU A 374 13.15 -9.07 1.61
C GLU A 374 13.99 -10.26 1.14
N THR A 375 14.29 -11.21 2.02
CA THR A 375 14.96 -12.45 1.67
C THR A 375 14.22 -13.21 0.56
N LYS A 376 12.90 -13.40 0.70
CA LYS A 376 12.08 -14.08 -0.32
C LYS A 376 12.05 -13.30 -1.63
N LEU A 377 12.00 -11.97 -1.54
CA LEU A 377 11.99 -11.11 -2.71
C LEU A 377 13.28 -11.22 -3.51
N PHE A 378 14.43 -11.03 -2.86
CA PHE A 378 15.73 -11.11 -3.50
C PHE A 378 15.96 -12.51 -4.08
N ALA A 379 15.59 -13.57 -3.34
CA ALA A 379 15.62 -14.94 -3.83
C ALA A 379 14.87 -15.09 -5.17
N LYS A 380 13.64 -14.56 -5.26
CA LYS A 380 12.82 -14.60 -6.49
C LYS A 380 13.43 -13.80 -7.64
N ILE A 381 14.08 -12.67 -7.36
CA ILE A 381 14.82 -11.90 -8.37
C ILE A 381 16.01 -12.72 -8.88
N LEU A 382 16.80 -13.30 -7.97
CA LEU A 382 17.96 -14.13 -8.31
C LEU A 382 17.59 -15.39 -9.11
N ASP A 383 16.49 -16.05 -8.75
CA ASP A 383 15.91 -17.17 -9.50
C ASP A 383 15.59 -16.75 -10.95
N THR A 384 14.99 -15.56 -11.11
CA THR A 384 14.63 -15.03 -12.43
C THR A 384 15.86 -14.69 -13.27
N LEU A 385 16.95 -14.27 -12.63
CA LEU A 385 18.23 -13.98 -13.29
C LEU A 385 19.08 -15.24 -13.56
N GLY A 386 18.72 -16.39 -12.96
CA GLY A 386 19.41 -17.66 -13.15
C GLY A 386 20.70 -17.82 -12.36
N HIS A 387 20.89 -17.06 -11.29
CA HIS A 387 22.08 -17.17 -10.42
C HIS A 387 21.84 -18.11 -9.24
N SER A 388 22.87 -18.85 -8.85
CA SER A 388 22.82 -19.70 -7.64
C SER A 388 23.08 -18.88 -6.38
N TYR A 389 22.34 -19.12 -5.30
CA TYR A 389 22.51 -18.38 -4.04
C TYR A 389 22.32 -19.23 -2.79
N GLU A 390 22.93 -18.79 -1.68
CA GLU A 390 22.60 -19.24 -0.32
C GLU A 390 22.07 -18.06 0.50
N ILE A 391 21.14 -18.36 1.41
CA ILE A 391 20.50 -17.38 2.29
C ILE A 391 20.99 -17.60 3.72
N VAL A 392 21.30 -16.52 4.43
CA VAL A 392 21.57 -16.50 5.86
C VAL A 392 20.74 -15.41 6.54
N SER A 393 20.38 -15.63 7.81
CA SER A 393 19.51 -14.70 8.54
C SER A 393 20.23 -13.92 9.64
N THR A 394 21.45 -14.34 10.01
CA THR A 394 22.21 -13.72 11.11
C THR A 394 23.65 -13.40 10.70
N ALA A 395 24.27 -12.44 11.40
CA ALA A 395 25.67 -12.06 11.17
C ALA A 395 26.65 -13.21 11.51
N ASP A 396 26.30 -14.06 12.47
CA ASP A 396 27.12 -15.21 12.86
C ASP A 396 27.08 -16.31 11.79
N GLU A 397 25.90 -16.64 11.26
CA GLU A 397 25.74 -17.56 10.12
C GLU A 397 26.48 -17.06 8.88
N LEU A 398 26.42 -15.74 8.62
CA LEU A 398 27.13 -15.10 7.52
C LEU A 398 28.64 -15.34 7.63
N LYS A 399 29.23 -15.07 8.81
CA LYS A 399 30.65 -15.31 9.07
C LYS A 399 31.01 -16.80 9.00
N GLU A 400 30.17 -17.68 9.54
CA GLU A 400 30.39 -19.13 9.51
C GLU A 400 30.42 -19.66 8.07
N LYS A 401 29.47 -19.25 7.22
CA LYS A 401 29.43 -19.64 5.80
C LYS A 401 30.64 -19.12 5.05
N LEU A 402 31.04 -17.88 5.29
CA LEU A 402 32.22 -17.28 4.68
C LEU A 402 33.54 -17.89 5.16
N ALA A 403 33.59 -18.50 6.35
CA ALA A 403 34.75 -19.26 6.81
C ALA A 403 34.92 -20.58 6.03
N HIS A 404 33.83 -21.24 5.64
CA HIS A 404 33.89 -22.58 5.03
C HIS A 404 33.74 -22.60 3.51
N ASN A 405 33.06 -21.62 2.92
CA ASN A 405 32.68 -21.62 1.51
C ASN A 405 33.23 -20.40 0.77
N ALA A 406 33.14 -20.41 -0.56
CA ALA A 406 33.49 -19.30 -1.44
C ALA A 406 32.26 -18.85 -2.25
N TYR A 407 32.06 -17.54 -2.37
CA TYR A 407 30.97 -16.92 -3.13
C TYR A 407 31.53 -15.81 -4.02
N LYS A 408 30.89 -15.53 -5.17
CA LYS A 408 31.36 -14.46 -6.07
C LYS A 408 30.94 -13.09 -5.57
N ALA A 409 29.72 -12.98 -5.02
CA ALA A 409 29.23 -11.76 -4.38
C ALA A 409 28.56 -12.04 -3.03
N ILE A 410 28.68 -11.08 -2.12
CA ILE A 410 28.10 -11.09 -0.78
C ILE A 410 27.17 -9.88 -0.69
N LEU A 411 25.86 -10.12 -0.67
CA LEU A 411 24.84 -9.09 -0.52
C LEU A 411 24.37 -9.11 0.92
N PHE A 412 24.56 -8.00 1.65
CA PHE A 412 24.20 -7.95 3.07
C PHE A 412 23.60 -6.61 3.47
N ASP A 413 22.65 -6.66 4.41
CA ASP A 413 22.06 -5.46 5.01
C ASP A 413 22.98 -4.85 6.07
N LYS A 414 23.10 -3.52 6.08
CA LYS A 414 23.80 -2.80 7.16
C LYS A 414 23.18 -3.09 8.52
N ASP A 415 21.85 -3.22 8.54
CA ASP A 415 21.07 -3.31 9.77
C ASP A 415 20.92 -4.77 10.28
N LEU A 416 21.75 -5.69 9.79
CA LEU A 416 21.82 -7.04 10.36
C LEU A 416 22.27 -6.95 11.83
N GLU A 417 21.51 -7.59 12.71
CA GLU A 417 21.80 -7.55 14.15
C GLU A 417 23.24 -8.02 14.44
N LYS A 418 23.96 -7.20 15.23
CA LYS A 418 25.35 -7.46 15.68
C LYS A 418 26.41 -7.45 14.57
N LEU A 419 26.10 -6.93 13.38
CA LEU A 419 27.09 -6.76 12.33
C LEU A 419 27.83 -5.41 12.49
N ASP A 420 29.10 -5.47 12.88
CA ASP A 420 30.00 -4.32 12.79
C ASP A 420 30.73 -4.34 11.43
N LEU A 421 30.54 -3.28 10.64
CA LEU A 421 31.02 -3.18 9.26
C LEU A 421 32.55 -3.25 9.13
N ALA A 422 33.28 -2.62 10.05
CA ALA A 422 34.74 -2.56 10.00
C ALA A 422 35.37 -3.94 10.27
N THR A 423 34.89 -4.63 11.30
CA THR A 423 35.34 -5.98 11.62
C THR A 423 34.90 -6.99 10.56
N PHE A 424 33.69 -6.83 9.99
CA PHE A 424 33.18 -7.73 8.96
C PHE A 424 33.96 -7.63 7.65
N THR A 425 34.21 -6.42 7.14
CA THR A 425 34.98 -6.23 5.89
C THR A 425 36.41 -6.74 6.03
N SER A 426 37.05 -6.51 7.18
CA SER A 426 38.39 -7.06 7.48
C SER A 426 38.39 -8.60 7.49
N PHE A 427 37.37 -9.21 8.11
CA PHE A 427 37.20 -10.67 8.11
C PHE A 427 37.05 -11.23 6.69
N VAL A 428 36.24 -10.60 5.84
CA VAL A 428 36.04 -11.05 4.46
C VAL A 428 37.34 -10.95 3.65
N GLN A 429 38.12 -9.89 3.83
CA GLN A 429 39.43 -9.74 3.18
C GLN A 429 40.39 -10.87 3.59
N GLU A 430 40.48 -11.17 4.89
CA GLU A 430 41.31 -12.26 5.40
C GLU A 430 40.88 -13.62 4.82
N GLN A 431 39.57 -13.91 4.78
CA GLN A 431 39.06 -15.15 4.19
C GLN A 431 39.31 -15.24 2.68
N ASN A 432 39.18 -14.12 1.97
CA ASN A 432 39.46 -14.04 0.54
C ASN A 432 40.95 -14.33 0.25
N GLU A 433 41.87 -13.73 1.02
CA GLU A 433 43.32 -13.96 0.91
C GLU A 433 43.68 -15.42 1.22
N GLN A 434 43.15 -15.98 2.31
CA GLN A 434 43.41 -17.38 2.71
C GLN A 434 42.97 -18.38 1.64
N LYS A 435 41.86 -18.10 0.94
CA LYS A 435 41.29 -18.98 -0.09
C LYS A 435 41.79 -18.66 -1.50
N GLY A 436 42.49 -17.54 -1.69
CA GLY A 436 42.91 -17.05 -3.01
C GLY A 436 41.73 -16.69 -3.91
N ILE A 437 40.65 -16.12 -3.33
CA ILE A 437 39.43 -15.75 -4.04
C ILE A 437 39.22 -14.23 -3.97
N LYS A 438 38.40 -13.70 -4.87
CA LYS A 438 37.87 -12.34 -4.76
C LYS A 438 36.34 -12.42 -4.72
N SER A 439 35.76 -11.89 -3.65
CA SER A 439 34.31 -11.80 -3.46
C SER A 439 33.92 -10.32 -3.48
N ALA A 440 32.90 -9.94 -4.25
CA ALA A 440 32.36 -8.59 -4.25
C ALA A 440 31.49 -8.35 -3.01
N LEU A 441 31.73 -7.26 -2.28
CA LEU A 441 30.95 -6.86 -1.11
C LEU A 441 29.93 -5.79 -1.50
N ILE A 442 28.65 -6.15 -1.45
CA ILE A 442 27.54 -5.27 -1.80
C ILE A 442 26.73 -4.97 -0.55
N LEU A 443 26.80 -3.71 -0.09
CA LEU A 443 26.06 -3.25 1.08
C LEU A 443 24.68 -2.74 0.67
N ILE A 444 23.64 -3.20 1.36
CA ILE A 444 22.27 -2.70 1.20
C ILE A 444 21.93 -1.83 2.41
N THR A 445 21.42 -0.61 2.21
CA THR A 445 21.03 0.28 3.31
C THR A 445 19.90 1.23 2.94
N ASN A 446 19.09 1.65 3.92
CA ASN A 446 18.05 2.67 3.78
C ASN A 446 18.55 4.10 4.06
N GLU A 447 19.67 4.24 4.76
CA GLU A 447 20.17 5.54 5.22
C GLU A 447 21.22 6.11 4.26
N SER A 448 21.27 7.43 4.13
CA SER A 448 22.41 8.13 3.55
C SER A 448 23.65 7.88 4.42
N ILE A 449 24.61 7.11 3.90
CA ILE A 449 25.82 6.77 4.66
C ILE A 449 26.69 8.05 4.79
N PRO A 450 27.11 8.44 6.01
CA PRO A 450 28.06 9.54 6.19
C PRO A 450 29.37 9.27 5.44
N GLU A 451 29.90 10.28 4.75
CA GLU A 451 31.14 10.19 3.94
C GLU A 451 32.38 9.77 4.76
N ASP A 452 32.30 9.80 6.09
CA ASP A 452 33.45 9.68 7.00
C ASP A 452 33.60 8.28 7.64
N THR A 453 33.22 7.22 6.92
CA THR A 453 33.39 5.85 7.40
C THR A 453 34.50 5.14 6.62
N THR A 454 35.68 4.97 7.22
CA THR A 454 36.81 4.23 6.63
C THR A 454 36.45 2.80 6.19
N ALA A 455 35.40 2.21 6.78
CA ALA A 455 34.85 0.90 6.42
C ALA A 455 34.21 0.83 5.01
N LEU A 456 33.83 1.96 4.40
CA LEU A 456 33.27 1.98 3.04
C LEU A 456 34.30 1.72 1.95
N SER A 457 35.59 1.96 2.23
CA SER A 457 36.66 1.74 1.25
C SER A 457 36.82 0.28 0.79
N SER A 458 36.32 -0.65 1.60
CA SER A 458 36.36 -2.10 1.37
C SER A 458 35.03 -2.66 0.81
N ILE A 459 34.03 -1.80 0.58
CA ILE A 459 32.73 -2.18 0.01
C ILE A 459 32.77 -1.84 -1.49
N ASP A 460 32.44 -2.79 -2.35
CA ASP A 460 32.52 -2.63 -3.80
C ASP A 460 31.33 -1.83 -4.36
N GLU A 461 30.13 -1.96 -3.76
CA GLU A 461 28.94 -1.22 -4.16
C GLU A 461 28.00 -1.00 -2.97
N VAL A 462 27.36 0.17 -2.91
CA VAL A 462 26.29 0.47 -1.94
C VAL A 462 24.97 0.63 -2.71
N VAL A 463 23.97 -0.17 -2.33
CA VAL A 463 22.64 -0.18 -2.93
C VAL A 463 21.62 0.31 -1.92
N LYS A 464 20.72 1.20 -2.34
CA LYS A 464 19.59 1.60 -1.48
C LYS A 464 18.60 0.43 -1.34
N SER A 465 18.02 0.20 -0.16
CA SER A 465 17.06 -0.92 0.02
C SER A 465 15.80 -0.80 -0.84
N VAL A 466 15.57 0.36 -1.49
CA VAL A 466 14.59 0.54 -2.57
C VAL A 466 15.08 -0.19 -3.82
N VAL A 467 15.04 -1.51 -3.78
CA VAL A 467 15.55 -2.35 -4.85
C VAL A 467 14.46 -2.56 -5.89
N ASN A 468 14.52 -1.79 -6.97
CA ASN A 468 13.88 -2.18 -8.21
C ASN A 468 14.70 -3.31 -8.88
N ARG A 469 14.02 -4.20 -9.62
CA ARG A 469 14.64 -5.35 -10.31
C ARG A 469 15.85 -4.92 -11.15
N ASP A 470 15.71 -3.84 -11.90
CA ASP A 470 16.73 -3.38 -12.85
C ASP A 470 18.01 -2.93 -12.15
N SER A 471 17.91 -2.30 -10.97
CA SER A 471 19.08 -1.90 -10.17
C SER A 471 19.82 -3.12 -9.65
N LEU A 472 19.11 -4.12 -9.12
CA LEU A 472 19.75 -5.34 -8.65
C LEU A 472 20.39 -6.13 -9.79
N GLU A 473 19.70 -6.21 -10.93
CA GLU A 473 20.23 -6.85 -12.14
C GLU A 473 21.51 -6.16 -12.64
N ASN A 474 21.54 -4.82 -12.66
CA ASN A 474 22.73 -4.06 -13.04
C ASN A 474 23.90 -4.26 -12.07
N VAL A 475 23.62 -4.29 -10.76
CA VAL A 475 24.64 -4.53 -9.74
C VAL A 475 25.19 -5.95 -9.86
N ILE A 476 24.33 -6.96 -10.02
CA ILE A 476 24.77 -8.35 -10.14
C ILE A 476 25.61 -8.54 -11.41
N LYS A 477 25.15 -8.05 -12.57
CA LYS A 477 25.90 -8.12 -13.84
C LYS A 477 27.27 -7.42 -13.79
N LYS A 478 27.45 -6.47 -12.87
CA LYS A 478 28.74 -5.78 -12.69
C LYS A 478 29.79 -6.68 -12.03
N PHE A 479 29.37 -7.65 -11.21
CA PHE A 479 30.27 -8.44 -10.35
C PHE A 479 30.22 -9.95 -10.60
N ILE A 480 29.18 -10.47 -11.27
CA ILE A 480 28.95 -11.89 -11.59
C ILE A 480 28.59 -12.00 -13.06
#